data_AF-A0A2E4IK51-F1
#
_entry.id   AF-A0A2E4IK51-F1
#
_cell.length_a   1.000
_cell.length_b   1.000
_cell.length_c   1.000
_cell.angle_alpha   90.00
_cell.angle_beta   90.00
_cell.angle_gamma   90.00
#
_symmetry.space_group_name_H-M   'P 1'
#
loop_
_entity.id
_entity.type
_entity.pdbx_description
1 polymer ?
#
loop_
_entity_poly.entity_id
_entity_poly.type
_entity_poly.pdbx_seq_one_letter_code
_entity_poly.pdbx_strand_id
1 'polypeptide(L)' 'MIEFFQMGGYAIYVWPAYALTAVTLAVSVIAPIRRRKRLIRELSATSVQKERSQSE' A
#
# COMPACT_ATOMS: atom_id res chain seq x y z
N MET A 1 -0.80 32.20 8.48
CA MET A 1 -0.55 30.74 8.55
C MET A 1 -0.40 30.02 7.20
N ILE A 2 -0.71 30.65 6.06
CA ILE A 2 -0.54 30.06 4.71
C ILE A 2 0.71 30.62 3.98
N GLU A 3 1.44 31.56 4.60
CA GLU A 3 2.61 32.23 4.01
C GLU A 3 3.75 31.26 3.66
N PHE A 4 3.89 30.13 4.37
CA PHE A 4 4.85 29.07 4.01
C PHE A 4 4.46 28.31 2.73
N PHE A 5 3.18 28.21 2.41
CA PHE A 5 2.69 27.70 1.13
C PHE A 5 2.76 28.75 0.02
N GLN A 6 2.72 30.03 0.39
CA GLN A 6 2.70 31.17 -0.53
C GLN A 6 3.99 32.01 -0.45
N MET A 7 5.15 31.37 -0.29
CA MET A 7 6.45 32.01 -0.55
C MET A 7 6.66 32.14 -2.07
N GLY A 8 5.85 32.99 -2.73
CA GLY A 8 6.11 33.51 -4.09
C GLY A 8 6.43 32.47 -5.18
N GLY A 9 5.92 31.24 -5.10
CA GLY A 9 6.14 30.18 -6.09
C GLY A 9 7.17 29.09 -5.73
N TYR A 10 7.92 29.21 -4.63
CA TYR A 10 8.97 28.24 -4.28
C TYR A 10 8.40 26.88 -3.80
N ALA A 11 7.21 26.89 -3.20
CA ALA A 11 6.54 25.68 -2.74
C ALA A 11 6.31 24.66 -3.88
N ILE A 12 6.08 25.13 -5.10
CA ILE A 12 5.86 24.27 -6.27
C ILE A 12 7.09 23.42 -6.64
N TYR A 13 8.30 23.87 -6.28
CA TYR A 13 9.54 23.14 -6.54
C TYR A 13 9.87 22.12 -5.45
N VAL A 14 9.45 22.37 -4.22
CA VAL A 14 9.78 21.55 -3.05
C VAL A 14 8.77 20.42 -2.87
N TRP A 15 7.48 20.70 -3.08
CA TRP A 15 6.39 19.74 -2.91
C TRP A 15 6.51 18.47 -3.77
N PRO A 16 6.95 18.50 -5.04
CA PRO A 16 7.12 17.31 -5.84
C PRO A 16 8.13 16.32 -5.24
N ALA A 17 9.20 16.80 -4.61
CA ALA A 17 10.18 15.94 -3.96
C ALA A 17 9.55 15.20 -2.76
N TYR A 18 8.82 15.92 -1.90
CA TYR A 18 8.08 15.32 -0.79
C TYR A 18 6.97 14.38 -1.26
N ALA A 19 6.23 14.76 -2.30
CA ALA A 19 5.20 13.94 -2.91
C ALA A 19 5.78 12.65 -3.49
N LEU A 20 6.92 12.73 -4.18
CA LEU A 20 7.61 11.57 -4.71
C LEU A 20 8.05 10.63 -3.59
N THR A 21 8.67 11.15 -2.52
CA THR A 21 9.04 10.34 -1.36
C THR A 21 7.83 9.70 -0.69
N ALA A 22 6.74 10.46 -0.50
CA ALA A 22 5.50 9.95 0.07
C ALA A 22 4.88 8.86 -0.80
N VAL A 23 4.90 9.02 -2.13
CA VAL A 23 4.42 8.01 -3.09
C VAL A 23 5.30 6.75 -3.04
N THR A 24 6.62 6.88 -3.05
CA THR A 24 7.54 5.74 -2.94
C THR A 24 7.34 4.97 -1.64
N LEU A 25 7.15 5.69 -0.52
CA LEU A 25 6.87 5.09 0.77
C LEU A 25 5.51 4.38 0.76
N ALA A 26 4.48 5.04 0.23
CA ALA A 26 3.14 4.48 0.11
C ALA A 26 3.15 3.21 -0.75
N VAL A 27 3.83 3.20 -1.90
CA VAL A 27 3.96 2.02 -2.76
C VAL A 27 4.67 0.89 -2.01
N SER A 28 5.76 1.20 -1.29
CA SER A 28 6.50 0.21 -0.50
C SER A 28 5.67 -0.41 0.63
N VAL A 29 4.72 0.34 1.20
CA VAL A 29 3.82 -0.16 2.26
C VAL A 29 2.60 -0.87 1.67
N ILE A 30 2.04 -0.37 0.55
CA ILE A 30 0.85 -0.93 -0.09
C ILE A 30 1.15 -2.28 -0.75
N ALA A 31 2.34 -2.45 -1.36
CA ALA A 31 2.76 -3.69 -2.02
C ALA A 31 2.71 -4.93 -1.08
N PRO A 32 3.33 -4.92 0.11
CA PRO A 32 3.26 -6.04 1.05
C PRO A 32 1.86 -6.23 1.63
N ILE A 33 1.08 -5.17 1.87
CA ILE A 33 -0.31 -5.29 2.34
C ILE A 33 -1.17 -6.02 1.31
N ARG A 34 -1.07 -5.66 0.03
CA ARG A 34 -1.80 -6.34 -1.05
C ARG A 34 -1.37 -7.80 -1.20
N ARG A 35 -0.06 -8.07 -1.14
CA ARG A 35 0.47 -9.45 -1.16
C ARG A 35 -0.05 -10.28 0.02
N ARG A 36 -0.04 -9.73 1.23
CA ARG A 36 -0.52 -10.41 2.43
C ARG A 36 -2.01 -10.76 2.32
N LYS A 37 -2.86 -9.85 1.84
CA LYS A 37 -4.28 -10.12 1.58
C LYS A 37 -4.49 -11.25 0.56
N ARG A 38 -3.66 -11.29 -0.49
CA ARG A 38 -3.74 -12.33 -1.52
C ARG A 38 -3.36 -13.70 -0.97
N LEU A 39 -2.26 -13.78 -0.22
CA LEU A 39 -1.79 -15.01 0.40
C LEU A 39 -2.81 -15.57 1.40
N ILE A 40 -3.36 -14.73 2.28
CA ILE A 40 -4.40 -15.17 3.23
C ILE A 40 -5.62 -15.74 2.48
N ARG A 41 -6.05 -15.10 1.39
CA ARG A 41 -7.17 -15.58 0.58
C ARG A 41 -6.89 -16.92 -0.10
N GLU A 42 -5.67 -17.15 -0.57
CA GLU A 42 -5.25 -18.42 -1.17
C GLU A 42 -5.18 -19.53 -0.11
N LEU A 43 -4.65 -19.25 1.09
CA LEU A 43 -4.62 -20.22 2.21
C LEU A 43 -6.03 -20.63 2.68
N SER A 44 -6.98 -19.69 2.76
CA SER A 44 -8.38 -19.99 3.11
C SER A 44 -9.07 -20.87 2.08
N ALA A 45 -8.71 -20.74 0.79
CA ALA A 45 -9.31 -21.56 -0.26
C ALA A 45 -8.83 -23.02 -0.20
N THR A 46 -7.57 -23.24 0.20
CA THR A 46 -7.00 -24.59 0.30
C THR A 46 -7.43 -25.34 1.57
N SER A 47 -7.64 -24.65 2.70
CA SER A 47 -8.08 -25.31 3.94
C SER A 47 -9.47 -25.94 3.82
N VAL A 48 -10.37 -25.30 3.08
CA VAL A 48 -11.74 -25.82 2.83
C VAL A 48 -11.71 -27.11 2.00
N GLN A 49 -10.68 -27.28 1.15
CA GLN A 49 -10.58 -28.44 0.28
C GLN A 49 -10.04 -29.68 1.00
N LYS A 50 -9.18 -29.50 2.01
CA LYS A 50 -8.59 -30.60 2.78
C LYS A 50 -9.60 -31.32 3.68
N GLU A 51 -10.67 -30.62 4.07
CA GLU A 51 -11.72 -31.17 4.94
C GLU A 51 -12.69 -32.09 4.18
N ARG A 52 -12.90 -31.86 2.87
CA ARG A 52 -13.70 -32.74 2.00
C ARG A 52 -13.00 -34.05 1.62
N SER A 53 -11.67 -34.07 1.62
CA SER A 53 -10.90 -35.29 1.28
C SER A 53 -10.69 -36.24 2.47
N GLN A 54 -11.03 -35.81 3.69
CA GLN A 54 -10.90 -36.62 4.90
C GLN A 54 -12.25 -37.21 5.35
N SER A 55 -13.32 -36.97 4.59
CA SER A 55 -14.68 -37.46 4.89
C SER A 55 -15.16 -38.58 3.95
N GLU A 56 -14.27 -39.10 3.09
CA GLU A 56 -14.41 -40.44 2.46
C GLU A 56 -13.69 -41.50 3.31
#